data_AF-A0A7S4CJG1-F1
#
_entry.id   AF-A0A7S4CJG1-F1
#
_cell.length_a   1.000
_cell.length_b   1.000
_cell.length_c   1.000
_cell.angle_alpha   90.00
_cell.angle_beta   90.00
_cell.angle_gamma   90.00
#
_symmetry.space_group_name_H-M   'P 1'
#
loop_
_entity.id
_entity.type
_entity.pdbx_description
1 polymer ?
#
loop_
_entity_poly.entity_id
_entity_poly.type
_entity_poly.pdbx_seq_one_letter_code
_entity_poly.pdbx_strand_id
1 'polypeptide(L)'
;SWYVTSLKHNFPTLRFPPGTDHYFPGKPTGFTVKQFLDLNLPNHQVFLCYGWKSGDNTWQGFYDTRPWGLSQQVIPVDKVYSPKSLRLYINQTHNVPPREGVQLPPHDKLHLFPPHAWEHIVLNDYYASIQGQAYYLMQFAERKRDQLQPNVKDIGWVCLLRTLELYGFLFETQKPEASAIVYRNYGVALQTLLSVQQQQELPRVIRIVDTFTKYIEICKRDNIEIEGGEESMVNAVNYWSNFRDSMIRMKAEKAE
;
A
#
# COMPACT_ATOMS: atom_id res chain seq x y z
N SER A 1 25.76 -12.95 28.49
CA SER A 1 24.57 -13.54 27.85
C SER A 1 24.95 -14.30 26.58
N TRP A 2 24.17 -15.31 26.18
CA TRP A 2 24.36 -16.05 24.92
C TRP A 2 23.87 -15.28 23.68
N TYR A 3 22.94 -14.34 23.84
CA TYR A 3 22.22 -13.72 22.72
C TYR A 3 23.14 -13.03 21.70
N VAL A 4 23.89 -11.99 22.11
CA VAL A 4 24.79 -11.27 21.20
C VAL A 4 25.91 -12.18 20.70
N THR A 5 26.47 -13.02 21.58
CA THR A 5 27.57 -13.93 21.23
C THR A 5 27.17 -14.91 20.13
N SER A 6 26.01 -15.56 20.27
CA SER A 6 25.47 -16.49 19.28
C SER A 6 25.12 -15.78 17.97
N LEU A 7 24.52 -14.58 18.02
CA LEU A 7 24.19 -13.85 16.79
C LEU A 7 25.43 -13.34 16.07
N LYS A 8 26.46 -12.86 16.76
CA LYS A 8 27.74 -12.46 16.14
C LYS A 8 28.43 -13.63 15.46
N HIS A 9 28.36 -14.82 16.04
CA HIS A 9 28.93 -16.03 15.44
C HIS A 9 28.22 -16.40 14.13
N ASN A 10 26.89 -16.42 14.14
CA ASN A 10 26.10 -16.82 12.97
C ASN A 10 25.99 -15.72 11.90
N PHE A 11 26.09 -14.45 12.31
CA PHE A 11 25.94 -13.28 11.45
C PHE A 11 27.09 -12.28 11.69
N PRO A 12 28.31 -12.60 11.20
CA PRO A 12 29.52 -11.82 11.52
C PRO A 12 29.51 -10.39 10.97
N THR A 13 28.62 -10.09 10.02
CA THR A 13 28.44 -8.75 9.45
C THR A 13 27.52 -7.85 10.28
N LEU A 14 26.79 -8.41 11.25
CA LEU A 14 25.95 -7.63 12.16
C LEU A 14 26.78 -7.02 13.28
N ARG A 15 26.54 -5.73 13.50
CA ARG A 15 27.18 -4.95 14.56
C ARG A 15 26.23 -4.79 15.73
N PHE A 16 26.73 -4.98 16.94
CA PHE A 16 25.96 -4.81 18.17
C PHE A 16 26.55 -3.66 18.99
N PRO A 17 25.72 -2.88 19.71
CA PRO A 17 26.21 -1.81 20.56
C PRO A 17 27.29 -2.31 21.55
N PRO A 18 28.42 -1.60 21.69
CA PRO A 18 29.49 -1.99 22.61
C PRO A 18 29.00 -2.12 24.05
N GLY A 19 29.56 -3.07 24.80
CA GLY A 19 29.19 -3.29 26.20
C GLY A 19 27.81 -3.91 26.44
N THR A 20 27.10 -4.34 25.38
CA THR A 20 25.78 -4.96 25.48
C THR A 20 25.82 -6.45 25.14
N ASP A 21 24.93 -7.24 25.76
CA ASP A 21 24.90 -8.69 25.62
C ASP A 21 23.52 -9.27 25.25
N HIS A 22 22.46 -8.45 25.24
CA HIS A 22 21.13 -8.84 24.76
C HIS A 22 20.25 -7.63 24.37
N TYR A 23 19.19 -7.87 23.60
CA TYR A 23 18.17 -6.86 23.31
C TYR A 23 17.21 -6.71 24.51
N PHE A 24 17.40 -5.67 25.32
CA PHE A 24 16.54 -5.38 26.48
C PHE A 24 16.63 -3.89 26.86
N PRO A 25 15.74 -3.05 26.30
CA PRO A 25 15.74 -1.62 26.58
C PRO A 25 15.63 -1.33 28.08
N GLY A 26 16.46 -0.40 28.57
CA GLY A 26 16.47 0.01 29.97
C GLY A 26 17.22 -0.91 30.94
N LYS A 27 17.91 -1.96 30.48
CA LYS A 27 18.81 -2.78 31.31
C LYS A 27 20.27 -2.37 31.13
N PRO A 28 21.12 -2.48 32.18
CA PRO A 28 22.51 -2.04 32.13
C PRO A 28 23.34 -2.66 30.99
N THR A 29 23.10 -3.93 30.64
CA THR A 29 23.79 -4.63 29.54
C THR A 29 22.88 -4.84 28.32
N GLY A 30 21.71 -4.22 28.30
CA GLY A 30 20.74 -4.31 27.22
C GLY A 30 20.91 -3.18 26.21
N PHE A 31 20.82 -3.49 24.91
CA PHE A 31 20.71 -2.46 23.88
C PHE A 31 19.26 -2.17 23.50
N THR A 32 19.03 -1.05 22.82
CA THR A 32 17.74 -0.67 22.22
C THR A 32 17.73 -0.90 20.71
N VAL A 33 16.54 -0.99 20.13
CA VAL A 33 16.38 -1.17 18.68
C VAL A 33 17.02 -0.03 17.90
N LYS A 34 16.92 1.22 18.39
CA LYS A 34 17.56 2.36 17.74
C LYS A 34 19.07 2.19 17.67
N GLN A 35 19.72 1.83 18.77
CA GLN A 35 21.17 1.62 18.80
C GLN A 35 21.61 0.50 17.85
N PHE A 36 20.81 -0.56 17.73
CA PHE A 36 21.07 -1.63 16.76
C PHE A 36 20.90 -1.14 15.31
N LEU A 37 19.84 -0.39 15.02
CA LEU A 37 19.57 0.15 13.68
C LEU A 37 20.62 1.18 13.24
N ASP A 38 21.06 2.07 14.13
CA ASP A 38 22.11 3.08 13.87
C ASP A 38 23.39 2.42 13.33
N LEU A 39 23.74 1.23 13.84
CA LEU A 39 24.94 0.50 13.45
C LEU A 39 24.79 -0.32 12.16
N ASN A 40 23.57 -0.75 11.82
CA ASN A 40 23.36 -1.77 10.78
C ASN A 40 22.64 -1.25 9.52
N LEU A 41 21.69 -0.31 9.64
CA LEU A 41 20.98 0.25 8.48
C LEU A 41 21.86 0.85 7.38
N PRO A 42 23.06 1.40 7.65
CA PRO A 42 23.94 1.86 6.58
C PRO A 42 24.40 0.75 5.62
N ASN A 43 24.45 -0.50 6.08
CA ASN A 43 25.01 -1.63 5.32
C ASN A 43 24.01 -2.76 5.06
N HIS A 44 22.85 -2.74 5.73
CA HIS A 44 21.86 -3.82 5.70
C HIS A 44 20.46 -3.27 5.51
N GLN A 45 19.64 -3.96 4.71
CA GLN A 45 18.21 -3.74 4.73
C GLN A 45 17.60 -4.49 5.93
N VAL A 46 16.82 -3.78 6.73
CA VAL A 46 16.17 -4.35 7.91
C VAL A 46 14.67 -4.41 7.67
N PHE A 47 14.06 -5.54 8.02
CA PHE A 47 12.63 -5.80 7.82
C PHE A 47 11.98 -6.22 9.13
N LEU A 48 10.72 -5.83 9.31
CA LEU A 48 9.87 -6.24 10.42
C LEU A 48 8.71 -7.09 9.87
N CYS A 49 8.56 -8.32 10.37
CA CYS A 49 7.45 -9.20 9.98
C CYS A 49 6.21 -9.02 10.86
N TYR A 50 6.34 -8.40 12.04
CA TYR A 50 5.25 -8.24 13.01
C TYR A 50 5.24 -6.85 13.66
N GLY A 51 5.72 -5.85 12.91
CA GLY A 51 5.87 -4.48 13.39
C GLY A 51 6.98 -4.30 14.43
N TRP A 52 6.97 -3.14 15.08
CA TRP A 52 7.91 -2.82 16.15
C TRP A 52 7.60 -3.61 17.42
N LYS A 53 8.65 -4.10 18.10
CA LYS A 53 8.48 -4.80 19.38
C LYS A 53 7.90 -3.86 20.42
N SER A 54 6.86 -4.31 21.14
CA SER A 54 6.30 -3.57 22.27
C SER A 54 7.35 -3.37 23.38
N GLY A 55 7.30 -2.21 24.04
CA GLY A 55 8.22 -1.86 25.13
C GLY A 55 9.54 -1.24 24.68
N ASP A 56 9.81 -1.10 23.38
CA ASP A 56 10.89 -0.26 22.85
C ASP A 56 10.35 0.81 21.90
N ASN A 57 10.32 2.05 22.37
CA ASN A 57 9.89 3.21 21.57
C ASN A 57 11.08 4.04 21.06
N THR A 58 12.33 3.58 21.23
CA THR A 58 13.51 4.38 20.88
C THR A 58 13.67 4.65 19.39
N TRP A 59 12.96 3.90 18.52
CA TRP A 59 12.92 4.13 17.08
C TRP A 59 12.09 5.35 16.68
N GLN A 60 11.14 5.77 17.53
CA GLN A 60 10.19 6.83 17.21
C GLN A 60 10.92 8.16 16.93
N GLY A 61 10.56 8.80 15.82
CA GLY A 61 11.20 10.03 15.36
C GLY A 61 12.52 9.85 14.60
N PHE A 62 13.07 8.63 14.53
CA PHE A 62 14.32 8.32 13.81
C PHE A 62 14.12 7.36 12.64
N TYR A 63 13.20 6.41 12.81
CA TYR A 63 12.85 5.44 11.79
C TYR A 63 11.36 5.37 11.57
N ASP A 64 11.01 4.98 10.36
CA ASP A 64 9.67 4.64 9.94
C ASP A 64 9.72 3.32 9.15
N THR A 65 8.57 2.85 8.72
CA THR A 65 8.43 1.64 7.93
C THR A 65 7.71 1.92 6.63
N ARG A 66 8.03 1.14 5.60
CA ARG A 66 7.23 1.07 4.38
C ARG A 66 6.94 -0.38 3.99
N PRO A 67 5.78 -0.66 3.35
CA PRO A 67 5.42 -2.03 2.97
C PRO A 67 6.45 -2.66 2.04
N TRP A 68 6.76 -3.94 2.20
CA TRP A 68 7.63 -4.70 1.31
C TRP A 68 7.21 -6.16 1.29
N GLY A 69 6.28 -6.50 0.40
CA GLY A 69 5.61 -7.81 0.43
C GLY A 69 4.98 -8.05 1.80
N LEU A 70 5.15 -9.25 2.35
CA LEU A 70 4.61 -9.66 3.66
C LEU A 70 5.35 -9.04 4.87
N SER A 71 6.22 -8.07 4.65
CA SER A 71 7.02 -7.44 5.71
C SER A 71 7.04 -5.93 5.54
N GLN A 72 7.64 -5.26 6.51
CA GLN A 72 7.81 -3.81 6.53
C GLN A 72 9.30 -3.49 6.51
N GLN A 73 9.78 -2.78 5.49
CA GLN A 73 11.16 -2.32 5.45
C GLN A 73 11.34 -1.13 6.39
N VAL A 74 12.31 -1.22 7.30
CA VAL A 74 12.72 -0.11 8.15
C VAL A 74 13.53 0.89 7.34
N ILE A 75 13.17 2.17 7.44
CA ILE A 75 13.85 3.27 6.77
C ILE A 75 14.02 4.47 7.70
N PRO A 76 15.08 5.28 7.54
CA PRO A 76 15.19 6.58 8.20
C PRO A 76 14.01 7.50 7.84
N VAL A 77 13.50 8.29 8.80
CA VAL A 77 12.29 9.12 8.59
C VAL A 77 12.49 10.16 7.48
N ASP A 78 13.69 10.71 7.37
CA ASP A 78 14.08 11.68 6.33
C ASP A 78 14.02 11.09 4.91
N LYS A 79 14.07 9.75 4.79
CA LYS A 79 14.03 9.03 3.51
C LYS A 79 12.65 8.55 3.11
N VAL A 80 11.64 8.64 3.98
CA VAL A 80 10.27 8.15 3.71
C VAL A 80 9.68 8.83 2.49
N TYR A 81 9.82 10.15 2.43
CA TYR A 81 9.22 10.99 1.38
C TYR A 81 10.22 11.56 0.37
N SER A 82 11.46 11.07 0.39
CA SER A 82 12.46 11.45 -0.60
C SER A 82 12.10 10.85 -1.97
N PRO A 83 12.02 11.66 -3.05
CA PRO A 83 11.80 11.16 -4.41
C PRO A 83 12.75 10.03 -4.84
N LYS A 84 14.05 10.15 -4.52
CA LYS A 84 15.07 9.13 -4.85
C LYS A 84 14.78 7.79 -4.16
N SER A 85 14.54 7.83 -2.85
CA SER A 85 14.14 6.66 -2.04
C SER A 85 12.88 5.99 -2.56
N LEU A 86 11.87 6.76 -2.96
CA LEU A 86 10.61 6.24 -3.51
C LEU A 86 10.79 5.60 -4.89
N ARG A 87 11.59 6.20 -5.78
CA ARG A 87 11.91 5.58 -7.08
C ARG A 87 12.61 4.24 -6.89
N LEU A 88 13.61 4.20 -6.02
CA LEU A 88 14.31 2.97 -5.70
C LEU A 88 13.34 1.92 -5.14
N TYR A 89 12.47 2.33 -4.22
CA TYR A 89 11.45 1.47 -3.65
C TYR A 89 10.50 0.89 -4.70
N ILE A 90 9.92 1.72 -5.55
CA ILE A 90 8.99 1.27 -6.61
C ILE A 90 9.71 0.29 -7.54
N ASN A 91 10.95 0.57 -7.94
CA ASN A 91 11.72 -0.32 -8.80
C ASN A 91 12.01 -1.67 -8.12
N GLN A 92 12.43 -1.64 -6.84
CA GLN A 92 12.75 -2.85 -6.10
C GLN A 92 11.51 -3.68 -5.75
N THR A 93 10.37 -3.02 -5.55
CA THR A 93 9.10 -3.66 -5.20
C THR A 93 8.18 -3.90 -6.38
N HIS A 94 8.61 -3.56 -7.60
CA HIS A 94 7.83 -3.80 -8.83
C HIS A 94 7.53 -5.29 -9.00
N ASN A 95 8.54 -6.13 -8.69
CA ASN A 95 8.50 -7.58 -8.80
C ASN A 95 8.59 -8.28 -7.43
N VAL A 96 8.34 -7.57 -6.32
CA VAL A 96 8.36 -8.25 -5.02
C VAL A 96 7.20 -9.24 -4.98
N PRO A 97 7.50 -10.53 -4.78
CA PRO A 97 6.59 -11.61 -5.04
C PRO A 97 5.30 -11.58 -4.20
N PRO A 98 4.32 -12.37 -4.68
CA PRO A 98 4.47 -13.35 -5.75
C PRO A 98 3.96 -12.85 -7.11
N ARG A 99 4.88 -12.79 -8.08
CA ARG A 99 4.78 -13.36 -9.44
C ARG A 99 6.13 -13.17 -10.15
N GLU A 100 6.63 -14.07 -10.98
CA GLU A 100 6.10 -15.23 -11.71
C GLU A 100 6.32 -16.57 -10.97
N GLY A 101 5.50 -17.59 -11.24
CA GLY A 101 5.72 -18.98 -10.77
C GLY A 101 4.91 -19.45 -9.54
N VAL A 102 4.44 -18.54 -8.68
CA VAL A 102 3.51 -18.88 -7.60
C VAL A 102 2.08 -18.58 -8.06
N GLN A 103 1.37 -19.62 -8.50
CA GLN A 103 -0.06 -19.54 -8.76
C GLN A 103 -0.81 -19.62 -7.42
N LEU A 104 -1.02 -18.46 -6.79
CA LEU A 104 -1.96 -18.39 -5.68
C LEU A 104 -3.38 -18.64 -6.20
N PRO A 105 -4.21 -19.41 -5.46
CA PRO A 105 -5.65 -19.47 -5.72
C PRO A 105 -6.19 -18.04 -5.87
N PRO A 106 -7.09 -17.78 -6.84
CA PRO A 106 -7.73 -16.48 -6.91
C PRO A 106 -8.52 -16.23 -5.62
N HIS A 107 -8.68 -14.96 -5.26
CA HIS A 107 -9.33 -14.56 -4.01
C HIS A 107 -10.74 -15.12 -3.86
N ASP A 108 -11.45 -15.30 -4.98
CA ASP A 108 -12.77 -15.94 -5.02
C ASP A 108 -12.78 -17.37 -4.47
N LYS A 109 -11.63 -18.04 -4.35
CA LYS A 109 -11.47 -19.38 -3.74
C LYS A 109 -11.14 -19.32 -2.25
N LEU A 110 -11.02 -18.14 -1.66
CA LEU A 110 -10.68 -17.99 -0.24
C LEU A 110 -11.69 -18.71 0.67
N HIS A 111 -12.97 -18.73 0.28
CA HIS A 111 -14.05 -19.42 0.99
C HIS A 111 -13.90 -20.95 1.02
N LEU A 112 -13.05 -21.53 0.15
CA LEU A 112 -12.76 -22.98 0.16
C LEU A 112 -11.84 -23.37 1.31
N PHE A 113 -11.16 -22.41 1.93
CA PHE A 113 -10.24 -22.65 3.03
C PHE A 113 -10.86 -22.14 4.34
N PRO A 114 -10.92 -22.97 5.40
CA PRO A 114 -11.32 -22.51 6.72
C PRO A 114 -10.44 -21.32 7.19
N PRO A 115 -10.98 -20.36 7.96
CA PRO A 115 -10.23 -19.15 8.34
C PRO A 115 -8.89 -19.38 9.06
N HIS A 116 -8.72 -20.54 9.70
CA HIS A 116 -7.50 -20.93 10.42
C HIS A 116 -6.51 -21.74 9.56
N ALA A 117 -6.86 -22.04 8.31
CA ALA A 117 -5.98 -22.74 7.38
C ALA A 117 -4.85 -21.81 6.91
N TRP A 118 -3.66 -22.35 6.71
CA TRP A 118 -2.51 -21.57 6.25
C TRP A 118 -2.76 -20.94 4.88
N GLU A 119 -3.49 -21.60 4.00
CA GLU A 119 -3.89 -21.08 2.70
C GLU A 119 -4.75 -19.82 2.84
N HIS A 120 -5.70 -19.83 3.77
CA HIS A 120 -6.53 -18.67 4.04
C HIS A 120 -5.70 -17.49 4.57
N ILE A 121 -4.82 -17.76 5.54
CA ILE A 121 -3.96 -16.76 6.17
C ILE A 121 -2.99 -16.15 5.13
N VAL A 122 -2.27 -16.99 4.39
CA VAL A 122 -1.28 -16.55 3.40
C VAL A 122 -1.93 -15.78 2.25
N LEU A 123 -3.12 -16.21 1.78
CA LEU A 123 -3.85 -15.47 0.75
C LEU A 123 -4.28 -14.09 1.25
N ASN A 124 -4.82 -13.99 2.47
CA ASN A 124 -5.18 -12.70 3.06
C ASN A 124 -3.96 -11.80 3.21
N ASP A 125 -2.87 -12.31 3.79
CA ASP A 125 -1.62 -11.55 3.96
C ASP A 125 -1.04 -11.09 2.62
N TYR A 126 -1.15 -11.93 1.59
CA TYR A 126 -0.74 -11.58 0.23
C TYR A 126 -1.53 -10.38 -0.31
N TYR A 127 -2.86 -10.46 -0.34
CA TYR A 127 -3.68 -9.36 -0.87
C TYR A 127 -3.58 -8.10 0.00
N ALA A 128 -3.49 -8.26 1.33
CA ALA A 128 -3.24 -7.17 2.26
C ALA A 128 -1.90 -6.49 2.01
N SER A 129 -0.85 -7.23 1.63
CA SER A 129 0.45 -6.63 1.30
C SER A 129 0.40 -5.74 0.07
N ILE A 130 -0.34 -6.16 -0.97
CA ILE A 130 -0.55 -5.36 -2.19
C ILE A 130 -1.37 -4.11 -1.85
N GLN A 131 -2.45 -4.27 -1.06
CA GLN A 131 -3.27 -3.15 -0.62
C GLN A 131 -2.45 -2.15 0.20
N GLY A 132 -1.58 -2.63 1.10
CA GLY A 132 -0.69 -1.79 1.91
C GLY A 132 0.29 -0.99 1.05
N GLN A 133 0.90 -1.63 0.05
CA GLN A 133 1.78 -0.95 -0.91
C GLN A 133 1.01 0.11 -1.72
N ALA A 134 -0.17 -0.25 -2.24
CA ALA A 134 -1.01 0.66 -3.03
C ALA A 134 -1.38 1.90 -2.22
N TYR A 135 -1.78 1.70 -0.96
CA TYR A 135 -2.14 2.77 -0.03
C TYR A 135 -0.95 3.67 0.31
N TYR A 136 0.23 3.07 0.61
CA TYR A 136 1.45 3.83 0.89
C TYR A 136 1.84 4.76 -0.27
N LEU A 137 1.78 4.27 -1.51
CA LEU A 137 2.06 5.06 -2.70
C LEU A 137 0.99 6.12 -2.96
N MET A 138 -0.27 5.79 -2.70
CA MET A 138 -1.39 6.72 -2.86
C MET A 138 -1.25 7.91 -1.94
N GLN A 139 -0.89 7.70 -0.66
CA GLN A 139 -0.66 8.80 0.27
C GLN A 139 0.39 9.79 -0.24
N PHE A 140 1.43 9.30 -0.91
CA PHE A 140 2.45 10.17 -1.47
C PHE A 140 1.92 10.98 -2.67
N ALA A 141 1.22 10.32 -3.59
CA ALA A 141 0.59 10.99 -4.74
C ALA A 141 -0.39 12.07 -4.28
N GLU A 142 -1.21 11.77 -3.27
CA GLU A 142 -2.21 12.67 -2.70
C GLU A 142 -1.59 13.91 -2.04
N ARG A 143 -0.49 13.77 -1.30
CA ARG A 143 0.25 14.92 -0.74
C ARG A 143 0.84 15.84 -1.81
N LYS A 144 0.94 15.36 -3.04
CA LYS A 144 1.45 16.09 -4.20
C LYS A 144 0.35 16.40 -5.21
N ARG A 145 -0.93 16.15 -4.90
CA ARG A 145 -2.05 16.20 -5.85
C ARG A 145 -2.04 17.47 -6.71
N ASP A 146 -1.94 18.64 -6.08
CA ASP A 146 -1.98 19.94 -6.78
C ASP A 146 -0.71 20.25 -7.61
N GLN A 147 0.34 19.45 -7.44
CA GLN A 147 1.64 19.58 -8.11
C GLN A 147 1.88 18.47 -9.13
N LEU A 148 0.94 17.52 -9.27
CA LEU A 148 1.09 16.38 -10.16
C LEU A 148 1.22 16.81 -11.61
N GLN A 149 2.26 16.34 -12.28
CA GLN A 149 2.46 16.52 -13.71
C GLN A 149 2.47 15.15 -14.40
N PRO A 150 1.83 15.00 -15.58
CA PRO A 150 1.79 13.73 -16.32
C PRO A 150 3.15 13.41 -16.96
N ASN A 151 4.16 13.17 -16.13
CA ASN A 151 5.57 13.04 -16.49
C ASN A 151 6.24 11.98 -15.62
N VAL A 152 6.93 11.01 -16.24
CA VAL A 152 7.65 9.94 -15.53
C VAL A 152 8.78 10.46 -14.60
N LYS A 153 9.25 11.69 -14.83
CA LYS A 153 10.21 12.39 -13.95
C LYS A 153 9.55 12.97 -12.69
N ASP A 154 8.23 13.11 -12.67
CA ASP A 154 7.48 13.41 -11.44
C ASP A 154 7.25 12.11 -10.66
N ILE A 155 7.73 12.07 -9.41
CA ILE A 155 7.57 10.88 -8.56
C ILE A 155 6.12 10.74 -8.04
N GLY A 156 5.39 11.83 -7.85
CA GLY A 156 3.97 11.77 -7.47
C GLY A 156 3.15 11.11 -8.58
N TRP A 157 3.46 11.44 -9.83
CA TRP A 157 2.85 10.80 -11.01
C TRP A 157 3.15 9.30 -11.07
N VAL A 158 4.42 8.91 -10.88
CA VAL A 158 4.81 7.48 -10.86
C VAL A 158 4.12 6.73 -9.70
N CYS A 159 4.01 7.35 -8.53
CA CYS A 159 3.26 6.80 -7.40
C CYS A 159 1.78 6.60 -7.76
N LEU A 160 1.12 7.59 -8.37
CA LEU A 160 -0.27 7.48 -8.80
C LEU A 160 -0.49 6.34 -9.79
N LEU A 161 0.37 6.23 -10.82
CA LEU A 161 0.28 5.15 -11.80
C LEU A 161 0.45 3.77 -11.16
N ARG A 162 1.41 3.63 -10.24
CA ARG A 162 1.60 2.35 -9.52
C ARG A 162 0.44 2.06 -8.57
N THR A 163 -0.13 3.06 -7.91
CA THR A 163 -1.35 2.91 -7.10
C THR A 163 -2.51 2.39 -7.93
N LEU A 164 -2.73 2.94 -9.13
CA LEU A 164 -3.77 2.49 -10.05
C LEU A 164 -3.57 1.05 -10.52
N GLU A 165 -2.32 0.67 -10.82
CA GLU A 165 -1.98 -0.69 -11.21
C GLU A 165 -2.31 -1.68 -10.09
N LEU A 166 -1.89 -1.39 -8.85
CA LEU A 166 -2.10 -2.28 -7.71
C LEU A 166 -3.57 -2.37 -7.30
N TYR A 167 -4.27 -1.23 -7.22
CA TYR A 167 -5.70 -1.26 -6.91
C TYR A 167 -6.53 -1.84 -8.05
N GLY A 168 -6.13 -1.63 -9.32
CA GLY A 168 -6.74 -2.30 -10.46
C GLY A 168 -6.59 -3.82 -10.38
N PHE A 169 -5.41 -4.32 -10.02
CA PHE A 169 -5.18 -5.74 -9.77
C PHE A 169 -6.09 -6.27 -8.65
N LEU A 170 -6.14 -5.61 -7.49
CA LEU A 170 -7.00 -6.01 -6.37
C LEU A 170 -8.47 -6.03 -6.78
N PHE A 171 -8.91 -4.96 -7.43
CA PHE A 171 -10.28 -4.81 -7.90
C PHE A 171 -10.67 -5.92 -8.89
N GLU A 172 -9.82 -6.29 -9.85
CA GLU A 172 -10.16 -7.38 -10.78
C GLU A 172 -10.05 -8.77 -10.16
N THR A 173 -9.14 -8.97 -9.19
CA THR A 173 -8.93 -10.31 -8.58
C THR A 173 -9.82 -10.63 -7.40
N GLN A 174 -10.32 -9.61 -6.70
CA GLN A 174 -11.16 -9.78 -5.51
C GLN A 174 -12.65 -9.54 -5.79
N LYS A 175 -13.03 -9.06 -6.97
CA LYS A 175 -14.44 -8.86 -7.33
C LYS A 175 -15.26 -10.16 -7.21
N PRO A 176 -16.52 -10.07 -6.77
CA PRO A 176 -17.22 -8.89 -6.24
C PRO A 176 -16.97 -8.63 -4.75
N GLU A 177 -16.06 -9.36 -4.12
CA GLU A 177 -15.82 -9.43 -2.67
C GLU A 177 -14.69 -8.51 -2.16
N ALA A 178 -14.17 -7.63 -3.01
CA ALA A 178 -13.13 -6.69 -2.59
C ALA A 178 -13.62 -5.82 -1.42
N SER A 179 -12.71 -5.41 -0.53
CA SER A 179 -13.09 -4.58 0.61
C SER A 179 -13.58 -3.19 0.17
N ALA A 180 -14.40 -2.55 1.00
CA ALA A 180 -14.87 -1.18 0.78
C ALA A 180 -13.70 -0.22 0.49
N ILE A 181 -12.57 -0.40 1.18
CA ILE A 181 -11.36 0.42 1.03
C ILE A 181 -10.74 0.27 -0.37
N VAL A 182 -10.74 -0.94 -0.95
CA VAL A 182 -10.23 -1.16 -2.31
C VAL A 182 -11.05 -0.39 -3.32
N TYR A 183 -12.38 -0.50 -3.25
CA TYR A 183 -13.29 0.23 -4.15
C TYR A 183 -13.13 1.75 -4.01
N ARG A 184 -13.14 2.25 -2.76
CA ARG A 184 -13.00 3.69 -2.47
C ARG A 184 -11.67 4.26 -2.97
N ASN A 185 -10.56 3.63 -2.61
CA ASN A 185 -9.24 4.14 -2.97
C ASN A 185 -8.94 4.00 -4.47
N TYR A 186 -9.47 2.96 -5.12
CA TYR A 186 -9.33 2.84 -6.58
C TYR A 186 -10.12 3.95 -7.30
N GLY A 187 -11.37 4.21 -6.89
CA GLY A 187 -12.17 5.31 -7.41
C GLY A 187 -11.50 6.67 -7.24
N VAL A 188 -10.94 6.94 -6.06
CA VAL A 188 -10.16 8.17 -5.79
C VAL A 188 -8.95 8.27 -6.73
N ALA A 189 -8.16 7.20 -6.87
CA ALA A 189 -6.99 7.23 -7.76
C ALA A 189 -7.37 7.47 -9.24
N LEU A 190 -8.46 6.85 -9.71
CA LEU A 190 -8.98 7.06 -11.07
C LEU A 190 -9.46 8.49 -11.29
N GLN A 191 -10.16 9.05 -10.31
CA GLN A 191 -10.59 10.45 -10.33
C GLN A 191 -9.40 11.41 -10.34
N THR A 192 -8.38 11.18 -9.49
CA THR A 192 -7.14 11.97 -9.49
C THR A 192 -6.48 11.92 -10.86
N LEU A 193 -6.38 10.74 -11.48
CA LEU A 193 -5.80 10.59 -12.82
C LEU A 193 -6.55 11.42 -13.89
N LEU A 194 -7.89 11.37 -13.89
CA LEU A 194 -8.69 12.19 -14.82
C LEU A 194 -8.46 13.69 -14.63
N SER A 195 -8.36 14.14 -13.38
CA SER A 195 -8.15 15.57 -13.08
C SER A 195 -6.81 16.08 -13.61
N VAL A 196 -5.76 15.25 -13.58
CA VAL A 196 -4.40 15.62 -14.00
C VAL A 196 -4.22 15.52 -15.52
N GLN A 197 -4.76 14.47 -16.16
CA GLN A 197 -4.56 14.28 -17.61
C GLN A 197 -5.43 15.20 -18.48
N GLN A 198 -6.50 15.77 -17.92
CA GLN A 198 -7.51 16.56 -18.67
C GLN A 198 -8.14 15.82 -19.86
N GLN A 199 -7.84 14.53 -20.03
CA GLN A 199 -8.39 13.66 -21.06
C GLN A 199 -9.44 12.76 -20.42
N GLN A 200 -10.67 12.93 -20.88
CA GLN A 200 -11.83 12.18 -20.40
C GLN A 200 -11.96 10.90 -21.23
N GLU A 201 -11.66 9.76 -20.62
CA GLU A 201 -11.82 8.45 -21.23
C GLU A 201 -13.08 7.77 -20.67
N LEU A 202 -14.05 7.48 -21.56
CA LEU A 202 -15.32 6.85 -21.16
C LEU A 202 -15.13 5.56 -20.32
N PRO A 203 -14.23 4.62 -20.66
CA PRO A 203 -13.99 3.43 -19.83
C PRO A 203 -13.58 3.77 -18.39
N ARG A 204 -12.83 4.87 -18.21
CA ARG A 204 -12.36 5.32 -16.90
C ARG A 204 -13.49 5.94 -16.09
N VAL A 205 -14.34 6.75 -16.72
CA VAL A 205 -15.52 7.33 -16.09
C VAL A 205 -16.49 6.24 -15.64
N ILE A 206 -16.73 5.22 -16.48
CA ILE A 206 -17.51 4.04 -16.11
C ILE A 206 -16.91 3.39 -14.86
N ARG A 207 -15.59 3.20 -14.84
CA ARG A 207 -14.92 2.58 -13.70
C ARG A 207 -15.05 3.38 -12.40
N ILE A 208 -15.02 4.71 -12.46
CA ILE A 208 -15.24 5.57 -11.29
C ILE A 208 -16.66 5.38 -10.74
N VAL A 209 -17.67 5.34 -11.62
CA VAL A 209 -19.06 5.06 -11.21
C VAL A 209 -19.16 3.68 -10.56
N ASP A 210 -18.62 2.64 -11.19
CA ASP A 210 -18.65 1.27 -10.66
C ASP A 210 -18.03 1.18 -9.26
N THR A 211 -16.84 1.78 -9.10
CA THR A 211 -16.09 1.71 -7.85
C THR A 211 -16.79 2.42 -6.71
N PHE A 212 -17.27 3.66 -6.91
CA PHE A 212 -17.97 4.37 -5.85
C PHE A 212 -19.37 3.80 -5.56
N THR A 213 -20.08 3.30 -6.57
CA THR A 213 -21.37 2.60 -6.34
C THR A 213 -21.15 1.39 -5.46
N LYS A 214 -20.16 0.55 -5.77
CA LYS A 214 -19.87 -0.65 -4.99
C LYS A 214 -19.37 -0.34 -3.57
N TYR A 215 -18.58 0.72 -3.42
CA TYR A 215 -18.18 1.21 -2.10
C TYR A 215 -19.39 1.55 -1.22
N ILE A 216 -20.35 2.33 -1.74
CA ILE A 216 -21.58 2.69 -1.02
C ILE A 216 -22.40 1.45 -0.69
N GLU A 217 -22.59 0.53 -1.64
CA GLU A 217 -23.32 -0.73 -1.41
C GLU A 217 -22.73 -1.55 -0.26
N ILE A 218 -21.41 -1.73 -0.25
CA ILE A 218 -20.70 -2.49 0.79
C ILE A 218 -20.82 -1.79 2.14
N CYS A 219 -20.61 -0.47 2.18
CA CYS A 219 -20.74 0.29 3.42
C CYS A 219 -22.15 0.17 4.02
N LYS A 220 -23.19 0.26 3.19
CA LYS A 220 -24.58 0.08 3.64
C LYS A 220 -24.86 -1.34 4.11
N ARG A 221 -24.41 -2.34 3.36
CA ARG A 221 -24.59 -3.75 3.71
C ARG A 221 -23.91 -4.10 5.04
N ASP A 222 -22.70 -3.62 5.25
CA ASP A 222 -21.84 -4.00 6.37
C ASP A 222 -21.89 -2.99 7.54
N ASN A 223 -22.76 -1.98 7.46
CA ASN A 223 -22.90 -0.90 8.43
C ASN A 223 -21.58 -0.18 8.73
N ILE A 224 -20.81 0.11 7.68
CA ILE A 224 -19.55 0.85 7.73
C ILE A 224 -19.83 2.32 7.41
N GLU A 225 -19.27 3.24 8.20
CA GLU A 225 -19.35 4.67 7.95
C GLU A 225 -18.73 5.03 6.58
N ILE A 226 -19.46 5.83 5.80
CA ILE A 226 -18.97 6.33 4.51
C ILE A 226 -18.09 7.55 4.76
N GLU A 227 -16.81 7.44 4.44
CA GLU A 227 -15.85 8.55 4.57
C GLU A 227 -16.26 9.74 3.71
N GLY A 228 -16.33 10.94 4.30
CA GLY A 228 -16.82 12.15 3.63
C GLY A 228 -18.34 12.32 3.64
N GLY A 229 -19.06 11.37 4.24
CA GLY A 229 -20.52 11.38 4.38
C GLY A 229 -21.26 10.75 3.21
N GLU A 230 -22.38 10.09 3.53
CA GLU A 230 -23.21 9.38 2.54
C GLU A 230 -23.70 10.33 1.43
N GLU A 231 -24.22 11.50 1.81
CA GLU A 231 -24.76 12.48 0.87
C GLU A 231 -23.70 12.93 -0.15
N SER A 232 -22.49 13.26 0.31
CA SER A 232 -21.38 13.66 -0.56
C SER A 232 -21.02 12.57 -1.56
N MET A 233 -20.97 11.31 -1.11
CA MET A 233 -20.62 10.19 -1.97
C MET A 233 -21.72 9.84 -2.97
N VAL A 234 -23.00 9.92 -2.57
CA VAL A 234 -24.14 9.77 -3.49
C VAL A 234 -24.13 10.87 -4.55
N ASN A 235 -23.87 12.12 -4.15
CA ASN A 235 -23.75 13.25 -5.07
C ASN A 235 -22.59 13.06 -6.06
N ALA A 236 -21.44 12.55 -5.59
CA ALA A 236 -20.32 12.22 -6.46
C ALA A 236 -20.68 11.12 -7.49
N VAL A 237 -21.36 10.05 -7.07
CA VAL A 237 -21.82 8.99 -7.99
C VAL A 237 -22.81 9.53 -9.02
N ASN A 238 -23.76 10.37 -8.59
CA ASN A 238 -24.73 10.99 -9.49
C ASN A 238 -24.05 11.89 -10.53
N TYR A 239 -23.09 12.72 -10.09
CA TYR A 239 -22.29 13.56 -10.98
C TYR A 239 -21.58 12.72 -12.06
N TRP A 240 -20.84 11.68 -11.64
CA TRP A 240 -20.10 10.83 -12.57
C TRP A 240 -21.00 10.00 -13.48
N SER A 241 -22.17 9.58 -13.00
CA SER A 241 -23.16 8.85 -13.82
C SER A 241 -23.76 9.74 -14.90
N ASN A 242 -24.17 10.97 -14.55
CA ASN A 242 -24.64 11.95 -15.52
C ASN A 242 -23.57 12.28 -16.56
N PHE A 243 -22.32 12.42 -16.11
CA PHE A 243 -21.19 12.69 -16.98
C PHE A 243 -20.91 11.52 -17.96
N ARG A 244 -20.92 10.27 -17.46
CA ARG A 244 -20.84 9.04 -18.28
C ARG A 244 -21.91 9.03 -19.36
N ASP A 245 -23.16 9.27 -18.99
CA ASP A 245 -24.29 9.18 -19.92
C ASP A 245 -24.22 10.27 -20.99
N SER A 246 -23.74 11.47 -20.63
CA SER A 246 -23.44 12.53 -21.59
C SER A 246 -22.36 12.12 -22.59
N MET A 247 -21.28 11.49 -22.12
CA MET A 247 -20.20 10.99 -23.00
C MET A 247 -20.68 9.89 -23.95
N ILE A 248 -21.58 9.02 -23.51
CA ILE A 248 -22.19 7.97 -24.35
C ILE A 248 -23.02 8.61 -25.47
N ARG A 249 -23.89 9.57 -25.14
CA ARG A 249 -24.70 10.29 -26.14
C ARG A 249 -23.85 11.00 -27.19
N MET A 250 -22.84 11.77 -26.76
CA MET A 250 -21.94 12.47 -27.69
C MET A 250 -21.15 11.53 -28.62
N LYS A 251 -20.86 10.30 -28.17
CA LYS A 251 -20.21 9.30 -29.03
C LYS A 251 -21.17 8.70 -30.04
N ALA A 252 -22.42 8.47 -29.67
CA ALA A 252 -23.46 7.97 -30.58
C ALA A 252 -23.75 8.99 -31.68
N GLU A 253 -23.91 10.27 -31.32
CA GLU A 253 -24.17 11.37 -32.26
C GLU A 253 -23.04 11.62 -33.27
N LYS A 254 -21.79 11.23 -32.94
CA LYS A 254 -20.64 11.34 -33.87
C LYS A 254 -20.48 10.13 -34.80
N ALA A 255 -21.22 9.06 -34.55
CA ALA A 255 -21.19 7.84 -35.34
C ALA A 255 -22.31 7.78 -36.40
N GLU A 256 -23.28 8.69 -36.32
CA GLU A 256 -24.31 8.97 -37.33
C GLU A 256 -23.84 10.02 -38.35
#